data_AF-A0A7V8E5W7-F1
#
_entry.id   AF-A0A7V8E5W7-F1
#
_cell.length_a   1.000
_cell.length_b   1.000
_cell.length_c   1.000
_cell.angle_alpha   90.00
_cell.angle_beta   90.00
_cell.angle_gamma   90.00
#
_symmetry.space_group_name_H-M   'P 1'
#
loop_
_entity.id
_entity.type
_entity.pdbx_description
1 polymer ?
#
loop_
_entity_poly.entity_id
_entity_poly.type
_entity_poly.pdbx_seq_one_letter_code
_entity_poly.pdbx_strand_id
1 'polypeptide(L)'
;MSSAETAYLFRHALLRDAAYQLQLPGDRARLHGLAFEVIEALAGGRPPEPPALIRLEDRRVLTHPTDPYAQALAEHARLAGSRADLGVAGKEWDVTRDLRRLYLRRAAEYLAGQFHHEEARCMWLQYAELVSGGEKAESLRKAALVMDLTGRLADQESLLREACSIHRDAGHRLQEG
;
A
#
# COMPACT_ATOMS: atom_id res chain seq x y z
N MET A 1 31.00 0.60 -22.79
CA MET A 1 30.03 -0.48 -23.11
C MET A 1 30.00 -0.66 -24.61
N SER A 2 30.25 -1.88 -25.11
CA SER A 2 30.30 -2.14 -26.55
C SER A 2 28.87 -2.23 -27.13
N SER A 3 28.69 -1.87 -28.40
CA SER A 3 27.39 -1.95 -29.09
C SER A 3 26.74 -3.35 -29.01
N ALA A 4 27.56 -4.42 -29.00
CA ALA A 4 27.09 -5.80 -28.87
C ALA A 4 26.55 -6.14 -27.47
N GLU A 5 27.19 -5.63 -26.42
CA GLU A 5 26.76 -5.80 -25.02
C GLU A 5 25.41 -5.12 -24.77
N THR A 6 25.26 -3.87 -25.24
CA THR A 6 23.98 -3.14 -25.15
C THR A 6 22.87 -3.86 -25.91
N ALA A 7 23.15 -4.34 -27.13
CA ALA A 7 22.17 -5.07 -27.93
C ALA A 7 21.76 -6.42 -27.29
N TYR A 8 22.69 -7.08 -26.60
CA TYR A 8 22.42 -8.30 -25.84
C TYR A 8 21.50 -8.03 -24.65
N LEU A 9 21.83 -7.04 -23.81
CA LEU A 9 21.03 -6.67 -22.65
C LEU A 9 19.61 -6.25 -23.04
N PHE A 10 19.47 -5.46 -24.11
CA PHE A 10 18.17 -5.04 -24.62
C PHE A 10 17.30 -6.23 -25.07
N ARG A 11 17.86 -7.12 -25.90
CA ARG A 11 17.12 -8.32 -26.35
C ARG A 11 16.75 -9.22 -25.19
N HIS A 12 17.67 -9.41 -24.24
CA HIS A 12 17.41 -10.25 -23.09
C HIS A 12 16.32 -9.68 -22.19
N ALA A 13 16.34 -8.36 -21.93
CA ALA A 13 15.30 -7.68 -21.16
C ALA A 13 13.93 -7.78 -21.85
N LEU A 14 13.86 -7.54 -23.16
CA LEU A 14 12.62 -7.68 -23.94
C LEU A 14 12.08 -9.11 -23.95
N LEU A 15 12.94 -10.10 -24.19
CA LEU A 15 12.51 -11.50 -24.22
C LEU A 15 12.06 -11.98 -22.82
N ARG A 16 12.72 -11.50 -21.76
CA ARG A 16 12.30 -11.77 -20.38
C ARG A 16 10.92 -11.19 -20.10
N ASP A 17 10.69 -9.94 -20.50
CA ASP A 17 9.41 -9.27 -20.28
C ASP A 17 8.29 -9.93 -21.09
N ALA A 18 8.54 -10.26 -22.36
CA ALA A 18 7.59 -11.02 -23.19
C ALA A 18 7.29 -12.40 -22.59
N ALA A 19 8.31 -13.14 -22.14
CA ALA A 19 8.12 -14.43 -21.47
C ALA A 19 7.32 -14.30 -20.18
N TYR A 20 7.54 -13.22 -19.40
CA TYR A 20 6.76 -12.91 -18.21
C TYR A 20 5.29 -12.62 -18.54
N GLN A 21 5.01 -11.83 -19.56
CA GLN A 21 3.63 -11.50 -19.96
C GLN A 21 2.86 -12.70 -20.52
N LEU A 22 3.56 -13.71 -21.05
CA LEU A 22 2.95 -14.96 -21.55
C LEU A 22 2.60 -15.96 -20.44
N GLN A 23 3.05 -15.73 -19.20
CA GLN A 23 2.70 -16.60 -18.07
C GLN A 23 1.21 -16.52 -17.74
N LEU A 24 0.65 -17.64 -17.29
CA LEU A 24 -0.72 -17.67 -16.78
C LEU A 24 -0.85 -16.70 -15.59
N PRO A 25 -2.00 -15.99 -15.45
CA PRO A 25 -2.21 -15.06 -14.33
C PRO A 25 -1.92 -15.67 -12.95
N GLY A 26 -2.27 -16.96 -12.75
CA GLY A 26 -2.02 -17.68 -11.50
C GLY A 26 -0.54 -17.90 -11.21
N ASP A 27 0.29 -18.16 -12.23
CA ASP A 27 1.73 -18.35 -12.05
C ASP A 27 2.44 -17.01 -11.78
N ARG A 28 1.99 -15.92 -12.42
CA ARG A 28 2.45 -14.57 -12.09
C ARG A 28 2.11 -14.18 -10.66
N ALA A 29 0.88 -14.45 -10.21
CA ALA A 29 0.48 -14.19 -8.83
C ALA A 29 1.35 -14.98 -7.82
N ARG A 30 1.66 -16.25 -8.13
CA ARG A 30 2.59 -17.06 -7.31
C ARG A 30 4.00 -16.46 -7.26
N LEU A 31 4.52 -15.98 -8.37
CA LEU A 31 5.82 -15.30 -8.39
C LEU A 31 5.82 -14.03 -7.54
N HIS A 32 4.72 -13.26 -7.56
CA HIS A 32 4.59 -12.11 -6.67
C HIS A 32 4.53 -12.49 -5.19
N GLY A 33 3.85 -13.61 -4.85
CA GLY A 33 3.85 -14.16 -3.50
C GLY A 33 5.26 -14.59 -3.05
N LEU A 34 6.01 -15.28 -3.91
CA LEU A 34 7.39 -15.67 -3.60
C LEU A 34 8.31 -14.44 -3.44
N ALA A 35 8.19 -13.45 -4.33
CA ALA A 35 8.96 -12.22 -4.22
C ALA A 35 8.65 -11.47 -2.91
N PHE A 36 7.38 -11.44 -2.50
CA PHE A 36 6.98 -10.89 -1.20
C PHE A 36 7.70 -11.63 -0.05
N GLU A 37 7.61 -12.96 -0.01
CA GLU A 37 8.22 -13.78 1.05
C GLU A 37 9.74 -13.57 1.14
N VAL A 38 10.42 -13.53 -0.01
CA VAL A 38 11.88 -13.31 -0.06
C VAL A 38 12.26 -11.92 0.42
N ILE A 39 11.55 -10.87 -0.01
CA ILE A 39 11.85 -9.50 0.42
C ILE A 39 11.58 -9.34 1.93
N GLU A 40 10.44 -9.83 2.42
CA GLU A 40 10.08 -9.78 3.85
C GLU A 40 11.14 -10.51 4.69
N ALA A 41 11.56 -11.71 4.28
CA ALA A 41 12.58 -12.49 4.99
C ALA A 41 13.97 -11.81 4.98
N LEU A 42 14.41 -11.27 3.85
CA LEU A 42 15.70 -10.58 3.74
C LEU A 42 15.74 -9.27 4.54
N ALA A 43 14.60 -8.60 4.69
CA ALA A 43 14.46 -7.36 5.43
C ALA A 43 14.13 -7.56 6.93
N GLY A 44 14.44 -8.74 7.49
CA GLY A 44 14.31 -8.99 8.93
C GLY A 44 12.96 -9.52 9.40
N GLY A 45 12.09 -9.94 8.46
CA GLY A 45 10.80 -10.54 8.75
C GLY A 45 9.66 -9.54 8.82
N ARG A 46 8.50 -10.02 9.30
CA ARG A 46 7.28 -9.22 9.34
C ARG A 46 7.32 -8.17 10.46
N PRO A 47 7.05 -6.89 10.17
CA PRO A 47 6.90 -5.88 11.20
C PRO A 47 5.68 -6.16 12.09
N PRO A 48 5.69 -5.69 13.35
CA PRO A 48 4.50 -5.73 14.19
C PRO A 48 3.37 -4.86 13.60
N GLU A 49 2.13 -5.25 13.89
CA GLU A 49 0.95 -4.50 13.47
C GLU A 49 0.98 -3.08 14.09
N PRO A 50 0.80 -2.03 13.29
CA PRO A 50 0.76 -0.67 13.80
C PRO A 50 -0.47 -0.47 14.69
N PRO A 51 -0.41 0.47 15.65
CA PRO A 51 -1.58 0.81 16.45
C PRO A 51 -2.73 1.30 15.57
N ALA A 52 -3.96 1.05 16.01
CA ALA A 52 -5.16 1.42 15.27
C ALA A 52 -5.19 2.91 14.93
N LEU A 53 -5.46 3.22 13.66
CA LEU A 53 -5.47 4.57 13.13
C LEU A 53 -6.82 5.26 13.41
N ILE A 54 -7.17 5.45 14.68
CA ILE A 54 -8.51 5.92 15.07
C ILE A 54 -8.45 7.18 15.96
N ARG A 55 -7.25 7.57 16.44
CA ARG A 55 -7.08 8.75 17.29
C ARG A 55 -6.14 9.77 16.66
N LEU A 56 -6.44 11.04 16.92
CA LEU A 56 -5.59 12.21 16.64
C LEU A 56 -4.23 12.17 17.35
N GLU A 57 -4.01 11.24 18.28
CA GLU A 57 -2.70 10.98 18.85
C GLU A 57 -1.84 10.30 17.78
N ASP A 58 -0.92 11.07 17.18
CA ASP A 58 0.14 10.61 16.27
C ASP A 58 1.05 9.57 16.95
N ARG A 59 0.55 8.35 17.13
CA ARG A 59 1.39 7.21 17.46
C ARG A 59 2.11 6.82 16.18
N ARG A 60 3.27 7.43 16.00
CA ARG A 60 4.19 7.10 14.91
C ARG A 60 4.45 5.61 14.93
N VAL A 61 4.37 5.00 13.76
CA VAL A 61 4.77 3.61 13.57
C VAL A 61 6.27 3.53 13.86
N LEU A 62 6.68 2.63 14.76
CA LEU A 62 8.10 2.40 15.01
C LEU A 62 8.78 1.96 13.72
N THR A 63 9.96 2.49 13.45
CA THR A 63 10.74 2.15 12.27
C THR A 63 11.08 0.66 12.26
N HIS A 64 11.04 0.06 11.08
CA HIS A 64 11.34 -1.34 10.85
C HIS A 64 12.21 -1.50 9.61
N PRO A 65 13.11 -2.49 9.53
CA PRO A 65 13.98 -2.66 8.37
C PRO A 65 13.25 -2.95 7.04
N THR A 66 11.98 -3.35 7.08
CA THR A 66 11.12 -3.49 5.89
C THR A 66 10.60 -2.17 5.32
N ASP A 67 10.70 -1.05 6.05
CA ASP A 67 10.08 0.22 5.66
C ASP A 67 10.52 0.75 4.28
N PRO A 68 11.83 0.71 3.92
CA PRO A 68 12.27 1.08 2.58
C PRO A 68 11.65 0.24 1.45
N TYR A 69 11.19 -0.97 1.77
CA TYR A 69 10.60 -1.92 0.82
C TYR A 69 9.08 -2.01 0.93
N ALA A 70 8.46 -1.27 1.86
CA ALA A 70 7.04 -1.42 2.18
C ALA A 70 6.12 -1.15 0.97
N GLN A 71 6.46 -0.19 0.10
CA GLN A 71 5.70 0.04 -1.12
C GLN A 71 5.75 -1.17 -2.08
N ALA A 72 6.94 -1.75 -2.27
CA ALA A 72 7.10 -2.94 -3.11
C ALA A 72 6.36 -4.14 -2.50
N LEU A 73 6.46 -4.34 -1.19
CA LEU A 73 5.76 -5.40 -0.46
C LEU A 73 4.23 -5.26 -0.58
N ALA A 74 3.69 -4.05 -0.47
CA ALA A 74 2.27 -3.79 -0.69
C ALA A 74 1.82 -4.14 -2.13
N GLU A 75 2.64 -3.83 -3.13
CA GLU A 75 2.34 -4.14 -4.53
C GLU A 75 2.44 -5.63 -4.83
N HIS A 76 3.46 -6.32 -4.32
CA HIS A 76 3.57 -7.76 -4.42
C HIS A 76 2.41 -8.47 -3.73
N ALA A 77 1.97 -7.99 -2.56
CA ALA A 77 0.77 -8.49 -1.90
C ALA A 77 -0.47 -8.26 -2.78
N ARG A 78 -0.65 -7.08 -3.39
CA ARG A 78 -1.78 -6.82 -4.29
C ARG A 78 -1.81 -7.77 -5.50
N LEU A 79 -0.67 -7.99 -6.14
CA LEU A 79 -0.54 -8.80 -7.33
C LEU A 79 -0.66 -10.30 -7.04
N ALA A 80 -0.10 -10.76 -5.91
CA ALA A 80 -0.35 -12.09 -5.37
C ALA A 80 -1.85 -12.28 -5.04
N GLY A 81 -2.47 -11.20 -4.55
CA GLY A 81 -3.88 -11.01 -4.35
C GLY A 81 -4.66 -11.33 -5.61
N SER A 82 -4.57 -10.62 -6.72
CA SER A 82 -5.46 -10.74 -7.91
C SER A 82 -5.94 -12.14 -8.42
N ARG A 83 -5.38 -13.27 -7.96
CA ARG A 83 -5.86 -14.64 -8.18
C ARG A 83 -7.30 -14.94 -7.71
N ALA A 84 -7.84 -14.35 -6.64
CA ALA A 84 -9.20 -14.68 -6.18
C ALA A 84 -10.31 -13.86 -6.84
N ASP A 85 -9.96 -12.85 -7.64
CA ASP A 85 -10.93 -12.23 -8.57
C ASP A 85 -11.38 -13.22 -9.66
N LEU A 86 -10.69 -14.37 -9.79
CA LEU A 86 -11.05 -15.51 -10.65
C LEU A 86 -11.85 -16.61 -9.92
N GLY A 87 -12.40 -16.34 -8.73
CA GLY A 87 -13.45 -17.17 -8.11
C GLY A 87 -12.98 -18.36 -7.25
N VAL A 88 -11.72 -18.41 -6.83
CA VAL A 88 -11.22 -19.43 -5.89
C VAL A 88 -11.18 -18.84 -4.48
N ALA A 89 -12.33 -18.85 -3.79
CA ALA A 89 -12.47 -18.37 -2.42
C ALA A 89 -11.76 -19.30 -1.43
N GLY A 90 -10.52 -18.96 -1.07
CA GLY A 90 -9.76 -19.61 -0.01
C GLY A 90 -9.39 -18.63 1.11
N LYS A 91 -9.30 -19.14 2.35
CA LYS A 91 -8.86 -18.41 3.57
C LYS A 91 -7.51 -17.67 3.41
N GLU A 92 -6.70 -18.00 2.40
CA GLU A 92 -5.45 -17.31 2.03
C GLU A 92 -5.68 -15.83 1.60
N TRP A 93 -6.91 -15.45 1.21
CA TRP A 93 -7.21 -14.10 0.74
C TRP A 93 -7.07 -13.03 1.82
N ASP A 94 -7.57 -13.33 3.02
CA ASP A 94 -7.61 -12.38 4.13
C ASP A 94 -6.20 -11.97 4.52
N VAL A 95 -5.29 -12.95 4.54
CA VAL A 95 -3.87 -12.75 4.80
C VAL A 95 -3.23 -11.79 3.79
N THR A 96 -3.56 -11.91 2.50
CA THR A 96 -2.96 -11.05 1.47
C THR A 96 -3.50 -9.62 1.52
N ARG A 97 -4.79 -9.45 1.78
CA ARG A 97 -5.42 -8.14 1.96
C ARG A 97 -4.89 -7.43 3.22
N ASP A 98 -4.76 -8.16 4.32
CA ASP A 98 -4.21 -7.66 5.58
C ASP A 98 -2.74 -7.26 5.43
N LEU A 99 -1.94 -8.06 4.73
CA LEU A 99 -0.55 -7.71 4.44
C LEU A 99 -0.43 -6.48 3.56
N ARG A 100 -1.27 -6.37 2.53
CA ARG A 100 -1.33 -5.15 1.72
C ARG A 100 -1.69 -3.93 2.58
N ARG A 101 -2.69 -4.05 3.47
CA ARG A 101 -3.08 -2.99 4.40
C ARG A 101 -1.92 -2.58 5.31
N LEU A 102 -1.23 -3.55 5.92
CA LEU A 102 -0.05 -3.33 6.77
C LEU A 102 1.03 -2.56 6.02
N TYR A 103 1.44 -3.05 4.84
CA TYR A 103 2.54 -2.45 4.09
C TYR A 103 2.19 -1.11 3.45
N LEU A 104 0.93 -0.87 3.06
CA LEU A 104 0.49 0.46 2.63
C LEU A 104 0.59 1.48 3.78
N ARG A 105 0.15 1.10 4.99
CA ARG A 105 0.26 1.96 6.19
C ARG A 105 1.72 2.33 6.48
N ARG A 106 2.61 1.34 6.44
CA ARG A 106 4.05 1.55 6.70
C ARG A 106 4.72 2.35 5.59
N ALA A 107 4.43 2.05 4.33
CA ALA A 107 4.95 2.81 3.19
C ALA A 107 4.55 4.29 3.26
N ALA A 108 3.29 4.56 3.58
CA ALA A 108 2.80 5.93 3.68
C ALA A 108 3.49 6.74 4.79
N GLU A 109 3.66 6.15 5.99
CA GLU A 109 4.39 6.80 7.09
C GLU A 109 5.88 6.97 6.78
N TYR A 110 6.53 5.97 6.18
CA TYR A 110 7.93 6.04 5.78
C TYR A 110 8.17 7.13 4.72
N LEU A 111 7.39 7.12 3.64
CA LEU A 111 7.49 8.10 2.54
C LEU A 111 7.18 9.52 3.03
N ALA A 112 6.18 9.69 3.89
CA ALA A 112 5.88 10.97 4.51
C ALA A 112 7.07 11.49 5.34
N GLY A 113 7.72 10.61 6.12
CA GLY A 113 8.94 10.94 6.87
C GLY A 113 10.16 11.26 6.00
N GLN A 114 10.18 10.76 4.76
CA GLN A 114 11.22 11.05 3.76
C GLN A 114 10.84 12.23 2.83
N PHE A 115 9.75 12.94 3.09
CA PHE A 115 9.25 14.07 2.27
C PHE A 115 8.85 13.69 0.83
N HIS A 116 8.59 12.40 0.57
CA HIS A 116 8.00 11.90 -0.68
C HIS A 116 6.47 12.04 -0.62
N HIS A 117 6.00 13.28 -0.64
CA HIS A 117 4.63 13.66 -0.32
C HIS A 117 3.57 13.09 -1.27
N GLU A 118 3.83 13.10 -2.58
CA GLU A 118 2.88 12.58 -3.57
C GLU A 118 2.78 11.04 -3.46
N GLU A 119 3.90 10.35 -3.31
CA GLU A 119 3.93 8.90 -3.12
C GLU A 119 3.25 8.51 -1.79
N ALA A 120 3.51 9.25 -0.71
CA ALA A 120 2.84 9.04 0.57
C ALA A 120 1.32 9.23 0.46
N ARG A 121 0.86 10.26 -0.26
CA ARG A 121 -0.57 10.49 -0.55
C ARG A 121 -1.15 9.29 -1.29
N CYS A 122 -0.49 8.81 -2.35
CA CYS A 122 -0.93 7.64 -3.10
C CYS A 122 -1.08 6.40 -2.20
N MET A 123 -0.14 6.18 -1.28
CA MET A 123 -0.23 5.07 -0.33
C MET A 123 -1.39 5.25 0.66
N TRP A 124 -1.63 6.47 1.17
CA TRP A 124 -2.77 6.75 2.04
C TRP A 124 -4.12 6.52 1.38
N LEU A 125 -4.27 6.95 0.12
CA LEU A 125 -5.50 6.75 -0.63
C LEU A 125 -5.76 5.26 -0.89
N GLN A 126 -4.73 4.50 -1.30
CA GLN A 126 -4.89 3.06 -1.46
C GLN A 126 -5.20 2.34 -0.15
N TYR A 127 -4.66 2.81 0.97
CA TYR A 127 -4.99 2.28 2.29
C TYR A 127 -6.46 2.55 2.64
N ALA A 128 -6.95 3.77 2.36
CA ALA A 128 -8.34 4.20 2.61
C ALA A 128 -9.38 3.29 1.92
N GLU A 129 -9.04 2.73 0.75
CA GLU A 129 -9.89 1.77 0.02
C GLU A 129 -10.00 0.41 0.71
N LEU A 130 -9.05 0.05 1.58
CA LEU A 130 -9.02 -1.24 2.26
C LEU A 130 -9.70 -1.22 3.63
N VAL A 131 -9.92 -0.05 4.20
CA VAL A 131 -10.39 0.16 5.57
C VAL A 131 -11.74 0.89 5.61
N SER A 132 -12.37 0.92 6.78
CA SER A 132 -13.66 1.59 6.97
C SER A 132 -13.72 2.37 8.30
N GLY A 133 -14.76 3.18 8.47
CA GLY A 133 -14.98 3.94 9.71
C GLY A 133 -13.86 4.95 10.00
N GLY A 134 -13.49 5.09 11.28
CA GLY A 134 -12.49 6.07 11.73
C GLY A 134 -11.11 5.89 11.10
N GLU A 135 -10.73 4.65 10.78
CA GLU A 135 -9.46 4.33 10.10
C GLU A 135 -9.43 4.86 8.67
N LYS A 136 -10.56 4.77 7.95
CA LYS A 136 -10.70 5.41 6.63
C LYS A 136 -10.61 6.93 6.75
N ALA A 137 -11.37 7.53 7.66
CA ALA A 137 -11.39 8.98 7.85
C ALA A 137 -9.99 9.55 8.14
N GLU A 138 -9.25 8.90 9.05
CA GLU A 138 -7.92 9.34 9.45
C GLU A 138 -6.88 9.12 8.33
N SER A 139 -7.01 8.06 7.52
CA SER A 139 -6.15 7.89 6.34
C SER A 139 -6.37 8.97 5.28
N LEU A 140 -7.62 9.38 5.04
CA LEU A 140 -7.95 10.50 4.15
C LEU A 140 -7.42 11.84 4.69
N ARG A 141 -7.52 12.05 6.01
CA ARG A 141 -6.91 13.22 6.68
C ARG A 141 -5.40 13.25 6.49
N LYS A 142 -4.71 12.13 6.70
CA LYS A 142 -3.25 12.02 6.47
C LYS A 142 -2.89 12.24 4.99
N ALA A 143 -3.67 11.71 4.04
CA ALA A 143 -3.50 11.99 2.61
C ALA A 143 -3.61 13.49 2.28
N ALA A 144 -4.57 14.18 2.90
CA ALA A 144 -4.76 15.61 2.73
C ALA A 144 -3.60 16.42 3.33
N LEU A 145 -3.13 16.05 4.53
CA LEU A 145 -2.07 16.77 5.25
C LEU A 145 -0.69 16.67 4.59
N VAL A 146 -0.34 15.50 4.02
CA VAL A 146 0.96 15.38 3.33
C VAL A 146 1.05 16.28 2.09
N MET A 147 -0.07 16.84 1.61
CA MET A 147 -0.15 17.68 0.41
C MET A 147 -0.26 19.18 0.68
N ASP A 148 -0.31 19.61 1.95
CA ASP A 148 -0.57 21.01 2.35
C ASP A 148 0.44 22.01 1.72
N LEU A 149 1.68 21.57 1.51
CA LEU A 149 2.75 22.40 0.94
C LEU A 149 2.73 22.50 -0.60
N THR A 150 1.84 21.77 -1.29
CA THR A 150 1.81 21.69 -2.76
C THR A 150 0.75 22.60 -3.40
N GLY A 151 -0.06 23.30 -2.60
CA GLY A 151 -1.06 24.26 -3.09
C GLY A 151 -2.29 23.63 -3.77
N ARG A 152 -2.47 22.30 -3.70
CA ARG A 152 -3.63 21.57 -4.26
C ARG A 152 -4.85 21.64 -3.33
N LEU A 153 -5.29 22.85 -3.01
CA LEU A 153 -6.32 23.13 -1.99
C LEU A 153 -7.67 22.46 -2.29
N ALA A 154 -8.08 22.35 -3.56
CA ALA A 154 -9.34 21.73 -3.94
C ALA A 154 -9.39 20.22 -3.63
N ASP A 155 -8.29 19.51 -3.90
CA ASP A 155 -8.18 18.08 -3.60
C ASP A 155 -8.16 17.84 -2.08
N GLN A 156 -7.41 18.69 -1.36
CA GLN A 156 -7.30 18.66 0.09
C GLN A 156 -8.67 18.87 0.74
N GLU A 157 -9.42 19.86 0.27
CA GLU A 157 -10.76 20.16 0.78
C GLU A 157 -11.72 18.99 0.54
N SER A 158 -11.68 18.37 -0.64
CA SER A 158 -12.51 17.20 -0.95
C SER A 158 -12.24 16.04 0.03
N LEU A 159 -10.97 15.71 0.27
CA LEU A 159 -10.57 14.64 1.19
C LEU A 159 -10.97 14.93 2.64
N LEU A 160 -10.78 16.18 3.10
CA LEU A 160 -11.16 16.58 4.45
C LEU A 160 -12.68 16.58 4.66
N ARG A 161 -13.46 16.98 3.65
CA ARG A 161 -14.93 16.90 3.71
C ARG A 161 -15.41 15.45 3.88
N GLU A 162 -14.82 14.52 3.12
CA GLU A 162 -15.14 13.08 3.25
C GLU A 162 -14.77 12.55 4.65
N ALA A 163 -13.55 12.84 5.13
CA ALA A 163 -13.12 12.44 6.46
C ALA A 163 -14.04 12.98 7.57
N CYS A 164 -14.43 14.25 7.50
CA CYS A 164 -15.37 14.87 8.44
C CYS A 164 -16.77 14.25 8.39
N SER A 165 -17.26 13.83 7.22
CA SER A 165 -18.53 13.11 7.12
C SER A 165 -18.48 11.80 7.88
N ILE A 166 -17.43 10.99 7.64
CA ILE A 166 -17.27 9.68 8.29
C ILE A 166 -17.15 9.81 9.81
N HIS A 167 -16.42 10.82 10.31
CA HIS A 167 -16.33 11.07 11.75
C HIS A 167 -17.67 11.50 12.37
N ARG A 168 -18.47 12.32 11.67
CA ARG A 168 -19.82 12.69 12.15
C ARG A 168 -20.74 11.48 12.22
N ASP A 169 -20.76 10.65 11.17
CA ASP A 169 -21.59 9.44 11.14
C ASP A 169 -21.17 8.41 12.21
N ALA A 170 -19.89 8.36 12.55
CA ALA A 170 -19.39 7.56 13.68
C ALA A 170 -19.81 8.16 15.04
N GLY A 171 -19.74 9.48 15.19
CA GLY A 171 -20.15 10.19 16.41
C GLY A 171 -21.65 10.11 16.69
N HIS A 172 -22.49 10.25 15.65
CA HIS A 172 -23.94 10.14 15.78
C HIS A 172 -24.39 8.75 16.26
N ARG A 173 -23.78 7.68 15.71
CA ARG A 173 -24.09 6.30 16.13
C ARG A 173 -23.69 5.96 17.57
N LEU A 174 -22.73 6.69 18.16
CA LEU A 174 -22.34 6.52 19.57
C LEU A 174 -23.33 7.21 20.54
N GLN A 175 -24.18 8.11 20.05
CA GLN A 175 -25.19 8.83 20.86
C GLN A 175 -26.57 8.17 20.83
N GLU A 176 -26.77 7.15 19.99
CA GLU A 176 -28.04 6.42 19.83
C GLU A 176 -28.16 5.15 20.71
N GLY A 177 -27.08 4.76 21.40
CA GLY A 177 -27.03 3.62 22.32
C GLY A 177 -26.94 4.04 23.78
#